data_AF-A0A5R9IPY2-F1
#
_entry.id   AF-A0A5R9IPY2-F1
#
_cell.length_a   1.000
_cell.length_b   1.000
_cell.length_c   1.000
_cell.angle_alpha   90.00
_cell.angle_beta   90.00
_cell.angle_gamma   90.00
#
_symmetry.space_group_name_H-M   'P 1'
#
loop_
_entity.id
_entity.type
_entity.pdbx_description
1 polymer ?
#
loop_
_entity_poly.entity_id
_entity_poly.type
_entity_poly.pdbx_seq_one_letter_code
_entity_poly.pdbx_strand_id
1 'polypeptide(L)'
;MKRLIGVCLLLLFLMMIWSDSTLWEDDKYAVYVIDGQAHFGLKAGDDIYIGRFEPEIVAVGSNSEYVVIQRRIRGDILYFYINKAQDHGYLNADEIVYAGYQKDKFEQLKASHGLPEFSVFF
;
A
#
# COMPACT_ATOMS: atom_id res chain seq x y z
N MET A 1 -6.01 13.18 43.29
CA MET A 1 -5.52 11.97 42.60
C MET A 1 -6.60 11.23 41.82
N LYS A 2 -7.71 10.77 42.41
CA LYS A 2 -8.74 9.96 41.69
C LYS A 2 -9.32 10.62 40.42
N ARG A 3 -9.57 11.93 40.44
CA ARG A 3 -10.04 12.69 39.26
C ARG A 3 -9.00 12.83 38.14
N LEU A 4 -7.71 12.91 38.50
CA LEU A 4 -6.61 13.00 37.54
C LEU A 4 -6.39 11.66 36.82
N ILE A 5 -6.50 10.55 37.56
CA ILE A 5 -6.41 9.19 37.02
C ILE A 5 -7.56 8.92 36.03
N GLY A 6 -8.78 9.37 36.34
CA GLY A 6 -9.93 9.24 35.43
C GLY A 6 -9.74 10.01 34.12
N VAL A 7 -9.16 11.20 34.17
CA VAL A 7 -8.84 12.00 32.97
C VAL A 7 -7.73 11.34 32.14
N CYS A 8 -6.69 10.79 32.78
CA CYS A 8 -5.63 10.05 32.07
C CYS A 8 -6.16 8.77 31.41
N LEU A 9 -7.05 8.02 32.07
CA LEU A 9 -7.67 6.82 31.48
C LEU A 9 -8.58 7.16 30.30
N LEU A 10 -9.33 8.26 30.38
CA LEU A 10 -10.17 8.74 29.28
C LEU A 10 -9.32 9.18 28.07
N LEU A 11 -8.20 9.86 28.31
CA LEU A 11 -7.24 10.26 27.26
C LEU A 11 -6.58 9.06 26.60
N LEU A 12 -6.17 8.05 27.38
CA LEU A 12 -5.65 6.78 26.86
C LEU A 12 -6.69 6.04 26.01
N PHE A 13 -7.96 6.04 26.43
CA PHE A 13 -9.05 5.41 25.68
C PHE A 13 -9.35 6.14 24.38
N LEU A 14 -9.34 7.49 24.39
CA LEU A 14 -9.52 8.32 23.19
C LEU A 14 -8.38 8.15 22.18
N MET A 15 -7.15 7.89 22.63
CA MET A 15 -6.01 7.62 21.74
C MET A 15 -6.09 6.26 21.03
N MET A 16 -6.89 5.30 21.53
CA MET A 16 -7.07 4.00 20.87
C MET A 16 -8.10 4.00 19.73
N ILE A 17 -8.85 5.10 19.53
CA ILE A 17 -9.96 5.17 18.55
C ILE A 17 -9.52 5.73 17.18
N TRP A 18 -8.21 5.97 16.98
CA TRP A 18 -7.71 6.75 15.82
C TRP A 18 -6.58 6.07 15.03
N SER A 19 -6.48 4.75 15.01
CA SER A 19 -5.58 4.09 14.05
C SER A 19 -6.34 3.81 12.76
N ASP A 20 -6.50 4.81 11.90
CA ASP A 20 -6.71 4.51 10.49
C ASP A 20 -5.48 3.73 10.03
N SER A 21 -5.70 2.48 9.62
CA SER A 21 -4.62 1.59 9.19
C SER A 21 -4.06 2.00 7.83
N THR A 22 -4.73 2.93 7.14
CA THR A 22 -4.44 3.31 5.77
C THR A 22 -3.43 4.45 5.68
N LEU A 23 -2.34 4.23 4.95
CA LEU A 23 -1.29 5.21 4.73
C LEU A 23 -1.42 5.95 3.40
N TRP A 24 -2.11 5.34 2.43
CA TRP A 24 -2.33 5.90 1.11
C TRP A 24 -3.53 5.21 0.44
N GLU A 25 -4.32 5.98 -0.31
CA GLU A 25 -5.44 5.46 -1.11
C GLU A 25 -5.50 6.15 -2.48
N ASP A 26 -5.90 5.38 -3.49
CA ASP A 26 -6.36 5.89 -4.79
C ASP A 26 -7.38 4.92 -5.40
N ASP A 27 -8.61 5.40 -5.59
CA ASP A 27 -9.76 4.58 -5.99
C ASP A 27 -9.93 3.36 -5.06
N LYS A 28 -9.86 2.14 -5.59
CA LYS A 28 -9.93 0.90 -4.81
C LYS A 28 -8.58 0.47 -4.24
N TYR A 29 -7.48 1.15 -4.53
CA TYR A 29 -6.14 0.74 -4.10
C TYR A 29 -5.77 1.41 -2.78
N ALA A 30 -5.07 0.67 -1.92
CA ALA A 30 -4.59 1.19 -0.65
C ALA A 30 -3.22 0.62 -0.26
N VAL A 31 -2.44 1.44 0.44
CA VAL A 31 -1.36 0.98 1.32
C VAL A 31 -1.88 1.01 2.74
N TYR A 32 -1.81 -0.13 3.43
CA TYR A 32 -2.37 -0.30 4.77
C TYR A 32 -1.40 -1.03 5.69
N VAL A 33 -1.55 -0.86 6.99
CA VAL A 33 -0.66 -1.41 8.02
C VAL A 33 -1.29 -2.60 8.73
N ILE A 34 -0.58 -3.73 8.74
CA ILE A 34 -0.88 -4.89 9.60
C ILE A 34 0.39 -5.18 10.41
N ASP A 35 0.24 -5.32 11.73
CA ASP A 35 1.35 -5.60 12.65
C ASP A 35 2.57 -4.67 12.49
N GLY A 36 2.32 -3.39 12.16
CA GLY A 36 3.35 -2.37 11.97
C GLY A 36 4.08 -2.45 10.62
N GLN A 37 3.65 -3.33 9.71
CA GLN A 37 4.23 -3.46 8.37
C GLN A 37 3.26 -2.92 7.31
N ALA A 38 3.79 -2.19 6.33
CA ALA A 38 3.00 -1.67 5.21
C ALA A 38 2.79 -2.76 4.15
N HIS A 39 1.54 -2.98 3.77
CA HIS A 39 1.05 -3.87 2.72
C HIS A 39 0.39 -3.05 1.61
N PHE A 40 0.16 -3.66 0.45
CA PHE A 40 -0.58 -3.03 -0.64
C PHE A 40 -1.66 -3.99 -1.18
N GLY A 41 -2.84 -3.45 -1.48
CA GLY A 41 -3.96 -4.23 -1.97
C GLY A 41 -5.17 -3.41 -2.40
N LEU A 42 -6.29 -4.10 -2.59
CA LEU A 42 -7.58 -3.49 -2.91
C LEU A 42 -8.41 -3.35 -1.64
N LYS A 43 -9.01 -2.18 -1.41
CA LYS A 43 -10.02 -1.98 -0.36
C LYS A 43 -11.34 -2.64 -0.79
N ALA A 44 -11.85 -3.56 0.02
CA ALA A 44 -13.08 -4.31 -0.23
C ALA A 44 -14.18 -4.03 0.82
N GLY A 45 -13.87 -3.21 1.83
CA GLY A 45 -14.78 -2.77 2.89
C GLY A 45 -14.00 -1.93 3.90
N ASP A 46 -14.66 -1.54 4.99
CA ASP A 46 -13.99 -0.87 6.11
C ASP A 46 -12.98 -1.83 6.74
N ASP A 47 -11.69 -1.47 6.69
CA ASP A 47 -10.55 -2.26 7.17
C ASP A 47 -10.43 -3.68 6.56
N ILE A 48 -11.08 -3.94 5.42
CA ILE A 48 -10.98 -5.22 4.70
C ILE A 48 -10.25 -5.00 3.38
N TYR A 49 -9.16 -5.76 3.18
CA TYR A 49 -8.29 -5.64 2.02
C TYR A 49 -8.08 -6.97 1.30
N ILE A 50 -8.02 -6.91 -0.02
CA ILE A 50 -7.58 -8.00 -0.89
C ILE A 50 -6.11 -7.75 -1.24
N GLY A 51 -5.22 -8.54 -0.66
CA GLY A 51 -3.78 -8.36 -0.81
C GLY A 51 -3.30 -8.49 -2.27
N ARG A 52 -2.32 -7.66 -2.63
CA ARG A 52 -1.60 -7.72 -3.91
C ARG A 52 -0.10 -7.85 -3.70
N PHE A 53 0.43 -7.14 -2.70
CA PHE A 53 1.82 -7.28 -2.29
C PHE A 53 1.91 -7.56 -0.80
N GLU A 54 2.73 -8.58 -0.50
CA GLU A 54 3.29 -8.86 0.82
C GLU A 54 4.02 -7.62 1.39
N PRO A 55 4.28 -7.59 2.71
CA PRO A 55 4.77 -6.40 3.38
C PRO A 55 6.15 -5.89 2.91
N GLU A 56 6.56 -4.75 3.45
CA GLU A 56 7.76 -3.95 3.11
C GLU A 56 7.60 -3.07 1.86
N ILE A 57 6.42 -2.45 1.70
CA ILE A 57 6.20 -1.38 0.72
C ILE A 57 7.04 -0.15 1.09
N VAL A 58 7.81 0.36 0.13
CA VAL A 58 8.73 1.49 0.30
C VAL A 58 8.18 2.75 -0.35
N ALA A 59 7.52 2.60 -1.50
CA ALA A 59 6.90 3.73 -2.20
C ALA A 59 5.74 3.27 -3.07
N VAL A 60 4.81 4.18 -3.32
CA VAL A 60 3.66 3.97 -4.21
C VAL A 60 3.40 5.23 -5.04
N GLY A 61 2.80 5.04 -6.20
CA GLY A 61 2.28 6.13 -7.04
C GLY A 61 1.24 5.62 -8.00
N SER A 62 0.41 6.50 -8.53
CA SER A 62 -0.65 6.10 -9.45
C SER A 62 -1.02 7.20 -10.44
N ASN A 63 -1.63 6.78 -11.55
CA ASN A 63 -2.37 7.64 -12.45
C ASN A 63 -3.71 6.96 -12.83
N SER A 64 -4.37 7.41 -13.90
CA SER A 64 -5.63 6.85 -14.35
C SER A 64 -5.55 5.38 -14.80
N GLU A 65 -4.38 4.91 -15.26
CA GLU A 65 -4.23 3.58 -15.88
C GLU A 65 -3.42 2.61 -15.03
N TYR A 66 -2.46 3.11 -14.25
CA TYR A 66 -1.47 2.30 -13.57
C TYR A 66 -1.30 2.68 -12.10
N VAL A 67 -0.88 1.70 -11.32
CA VAL A 67 -0.25 1.90 -10.01
C VAL A 67 1.17 1.38 -10.08
N VAL A 68 2.13 2.11 -9.52
CA VAL A 68 3.52 1.71 -9.37
C VAL A 68 3.84 1.47 -7.91
N ILE A 69 4.61 0.42 -7.64
CA ILE A 69 4.95 0.00 -6.28
C ILE A 69 6.46 -0.25 -6.23
N GLN A 70 7.10 0.28 -5.20
CA GLN A 70 8.46 -0.06 -4.83
C GLN A 70 8.40 -0.87 -3.54
N ARG A 71 9.06 -2.03 -3.52
CA ARG A 71 9.03 -2.96 -2.39
C ARG A 71 10.43 -3.48 -2.08
N ARG A 72 10.71 -3.70 -0.80
CA ARG A 72 11.92 -4.40 -0.35
C ARG A 72 11.66 -5.90 -0.24
N ILE A 73 12.54 -6.71 -0.82
CA ILE A 73 12.47 -8.17 -0.78
C ILE A 73 13.86 -8.69 -0.46
N ARG A 74 14.03 -9.29 0.72
CA ARG A 74 15.32 -9.85 1.20
C ARG A 74 16.48 -8.83 1.15
N GLY A 75 16.17 -7.57 1.41
CA GLY A 75 17.15 -6.46 1.40
C GLY A 75 17.22 -5.70 0.08
N ASP A 76 16.84 -6.31 -1.04
CA ASP A 76 16.86 -5.68 -2.36
C ASP A 76 15.58 -4.89 -2.64
N ILE A 77 15.71 -3.82 -3.42
CA ILE A 77 14.56 -3.03 -3.88
C ILE A 77 14.13 -3.54 -5.25
N LEU A 78 12.86 -3.91 -5.35
CA LEU A 78 12.20 -4.28 -6.60
C LEU A 78 11.03 -3.33 -6.90
N TYR A 79 10.81 -3.14 -8.19
CA TYR A 79 9.83 -2.22 -8.73
C TYR A 79 8.74 -3.00 -9.46
N PHE A 80 7.50 -2.57 -9.31
CA PHE A 80 6.32 -3.24 -9.86
C PHE A 80 5.37 -2.21 -10.43
N TYR A 81 4.51 -2.66 -11.33
CA TYR A 81 3.35 -1.90 -11.75
C TYR A 81 2.13 -2.81 -11.93
N ILE A 82 0.95 -2.25 -11.75
CA ILE A 82 -0.34 -2.91 -11.98
C ILE A 82 -1.10 -2.09 -13.02
N ASN A 83 -1.60 -2.75 -14.06
CA ASN A 83 -2.60 -2.17 -14.95
C ASN A 83 -3.98 -2.25 -14.29
N LYS A 84 -4.57 -1.09 -13.96
CA LYS A 84 -5.83 -1.01 -13.22
C LYS A 84 -7.00 -1.70 -13.94
N ALA A 85 -6.97 -1.71 -15.29
CA ALA A 85 -8.02 -2.32 -16.10
C ALA A 85 -7.97 -3.86 -16.07
N GLN A 86 -6.83 -4.44 -15.71
CA GLN A 86 -6.67 -5.89 -15.63
C GLN A 86 -6.90 -6.44 -14.23
N ASP A 87 -6.94 -5.59 -13.20
CA ASP A 87 -7.06 -6.00 -11.80
C ASP A 87 -8.50 -5.82 -11.27
N HIS A 88 -8.99 -6.84 -10.56
CA HIS A 88 -10.29 -6.81 -9.89
C HIS A 88 -10.31 -7.73 -8.66
N GLY A 89 -11.28 -7.52 -7.78
CA GLY A 89 -11.36 -8.20 -6.47
C GLY A 89 -11.64 -9.71 -6.51
N TYR A 90 -11.71 -10.32 -7.70
CA TYR A 90 -11.86 -11.77 -7.85
C TYR A 90 -10.58 -12.47 -8.32
N LEU A 91 -9.51 -11.71 -8.56
CA LEU A 91 -8.20 -12.24 -8.93
C LEU A 91 -7.28 -12.26 -7.73
N ASN A 92 -6.45 -13.30 -7.69
CA ASN A 92 -5.36 -13.45 -6.76
C ASN A 92 -4.17 -12.56 -7.17
N ALA A 93 -3.25 -12.34 -6.22
CA ALA A 93 -2.08 -11.50 -6.46
C ALA A 93 -1.19 -12.03 -7.59
N ASP A 94 -1.01 -13.35 -7.69
CA ASP A 94 -0.19 -14.03 -8.70
C ASP A 94 -0.79 -13.97 -10.11
N GLU A 95 -2.07 -13.65 -10.24
CA GLU A 95 -2.75 -13.45 -11.53
C GLU A 95 -2.52 -12.03 -12.10
N ILE A 96 -2.11 -11.07 -11.26
CA ILE A 96 -1.93 -9.65 -11.61
C ILE A 96 -0.47 -9.21 -11.53
N VAL A 97 0.29 -9.77 -10.60
CA VAL A 97 1.68 -9.39 -10.33
C VAL A 97 2.61 -10.30 -11.11
N TYR A 98 3.01 -9.85 -12.29
CA TYR A 98 3.82 -10.67 -13.21
C TYR A 98 5.27 -10.86 -12.75
N ALA A 99 5.98 -9.78 -12.38
CA ALA A 99 7.37 -9.85 -11.96
C ALA A 99 7.82 -8.56 -11.26
N GLY A 100 8.80 -8.70 -10.35
CA GLY A 100 9.56 -7.57 -9.83
C GLY A 100 10.71 -7.20 -10.75
N TYR A 101 10.83 -5.91 -11.05
CA TYR A 101 11.84 -5.37 -11.95
C TYR A 101 12.97 -4.71 -11.17
N GLN A 102 14.18 -4.79 -11.72
CA GLN A 102 15.29 -3.94 -11.32
C GLN A 102 15.06 -2.51 -11.84
N LYS A 103 15.68 -1.52 -11.18
CA LYS A 103 15.47 -0.10 -11.46
C LYS A 103 15.59 0.24 -12.96
N ASP A 104 16.69 -0.15 -13.60
CA ASP A 104 16.94 0.20 -15.01
C ASP A 104 15.86 -0.36 -15.94
N LYS A 105 15.37 -1.58 -15.66
CA LYS A 105 14.29 -2.17 -16.45
C LYS A 105 12.96 -1.47 -16.19
N PHE A 106 12.70 -1.09 -14.94
CA PHE A 106 11.50 -0.35 -14.57
C PHE A 106 11.46 1.04 -15.22
N GLU A 107 12.57 1.77 -15.26
CA GLU A 107 12.62 3.09 -15.93
C GLU A 107 12.35 2.98 -17.44
N GLN A 108 12.83 1.92 -18.09
CA GLN A 108 12.48 1.64 -19.49
C GLN A 108 10.97 1.40 -19.67
N LEU A 109 10.37 0.58 -18.79
CA LEU A 109 8.94 0.28 -18.80
C LEU A 109 8.10 1.53 -18.50
N LYS A 110 8.57 2.37 -17.58
CA LYS A 110 7.95 3.64 -17.21
C LYS A 110 7.86 4.57 -18.40
N ALA A 111 8.96 4.73 -19.13
CA ALA A 111 8.96 5.52 -20.36
C ALA A 111 8.08 4.90 -21.47
N SER A 112 8.09 3.57 -21.64
CA SER A 112 7.34 2.92 -22.73
C SER A 112 5.84 2.84 -22.50
N HIS A 113 5.40 2.69 -21.25
CA HIS A 113 3.99 2.52 -20.88
C HIS A 113 3.36 3.77 -20.27
N GLY A 114 4.13 4.83 -20.04
CA GLY A 114 3.64 6.02 -19.34
C GLY A 114 3.30 5.74 -17.87
N LEU A 115 4.11 4.92 -17.19
CA LEU A 115 3.91 4.64 -15.77
C LEU A 115 4.11 5.93 -14.95
N PRO A 116 3.35 6.12 -13.86
CA PRO A 116 3.44 7.31 -13.03
C PRO A 116 4.75 7.37 -12.23
N GLU A 117 5.03 8.57 -11.70
CA GLU A 117 6.02 8.77 -10.64
C GLU A 117 5.52 8.19 -9.31
N PHE A 118 6.45 7.88 -8.41
CA PHE A 118 6.12 7.61 -7.01
C PHE A 118 5.64 8.91 -6.34
N SER A 119 4.52 8.85 -5.63
CA SER A 119 3.92 10.00 -4.95
C SER A 119 4.09 9.96 -3.43
N VAL A 120 4.19 8.78 -2.83
CA VAL A 120 4.33 8.59 -1.37
C VAL A 120 5.44 7.57 -1.08
N PHE A 121 6.21 7.83 -0.02
CA PHE A 121 7.30 7.01 0.49
C PHE A 121 7.04 6.67 1.97
N PHE A 122 7.35 5.44 2.38
CA PHE A 122 7.10 4.91 3.72
C PHE A 122 8.39 4.50 4.44
#